data_AF-A0A4U6U198-F1
#
_entry.id   AF-A0A4U6U198-F1
#
_cell.length_a   1.000
_cell.length_b   1.000
_cell.length_c   1.000
_cell.angle_alpha   90.00
_cell.angle_beta   90.00
_cell.angle_gamma   90.00
#
_symmetry.space_group_name_H-M   'P 1'
#
loop_
_entity.id
_entity.type
_entity.pdbx_description
1 polymer ?
#
loop_
_entity_poly.entity_id
_entity_poly.type
_entity_poly.pdbx_seq_one_letter_code
_entity_poly.pdbx_strand_id
1 'polypeptide(L)'
;MQVAAAQQVINDLQRREQAAQEDARRAEAKLQVVAKRPRSDREEFQAAAEKARHDTEELARLKGEHEALQKTVERIRRKRQKAWQDRDAEKVRKEEAVKAAADLGAEVGQLQAQAWELQASVAQGLDRERQLKAQSEGELTRLRKALDTERAEHGSLRDAVRVVCDGLSVVQEEGTSSLATRVLGTYRRAREIALEALHTGVRRAFGVFGSHYSGINFAGMSGGYAAGYSEAKLDEIDASVLNPAEALAKLLEDEAVPPEDPRTS
;
A
#
# COMPACT_ATOMS: atom_id res chain seq x y z
N MET A 1 91.48 -148.40 29.03
CA MET A 1 90.09 -147.90 29.24
C MET A 1 90.09 -146.57 30.01
N GLN A 2 90.61 -145.47 29.42
CA GLN A 2 90.54 -144.11 30.01
C GLN A 2 90.27 -142.99 28.98
N VAL A 3 90.22 -143.29 27.68
CA VAL A 3 90.03 -142.28 26.60
C VAL A 3 88.55 -142.00 26.29
N ALA A 4 87.63 -142.90 26.67
CA ALA A 4 86.19 -142.72 26.40
C ALA A 4 85.50 -141.68 27.29
N ALA A 5 86.01 -141.42 28.51
CA ALA A 5 85.41 -140.46 29.45
C ALA A 5 85.72 -138.99 29.07
N ALA A 6 86.86 -138.72 28.43
CA ALA A 6 87.25 -137.37 28.02
C ALA A 6 86.43 -136.85 26.81
N GLN A 7 86.05 -137.73 25.88
CA GLN A 7 85.29 -137.35 24.69
C GLN A 7 83.83 -136.96 25.01
N GLN A 8 83.25 -137.55 26.05
CA GLN A 8 81.89 -137.24 26.49
C GLN A 8 81.80 -135.85 27.14
N VAL A 9 82.85 -135.40 27.83
CA VAL A 9 82.93 -134.06 28.43
C VAL A 9 83.09 -132.97 27.36
N ILE A 10 83.84 -133.24 26.29
CA ILE A 10 84.00 -132.30 25.17
C ILE A 10 82.68 -132.08 24.44
N ASN A 11 81.91 -133.15 24.20
CA ASN A 11 80.60 -133.05 23.55
C ASN A 11 79.56 -132.32 24.43
N ASP A 12 79.64 -132.46 25.76
CA ASP A 12 78.74 -131.75 26.68
C ASP A 12 79.10 -130.26 26.78
N LEU A 13 80.39 -129.91 26.72
CA LEU A 13 80.87 -128.52 26.63
C LEU A 13 80.44 -127.85 25.32
N GLN A 14 80.55 -128.53 24.18
CA GLN A 14 80.10 -127.99 22.90
C GLN A 14 78.58 -127.77 22.84
N ARG A 15 77.78 -128.66 23.45
CA ARG A 15 76.33 -128.42 23.57
C ARG A 15 76.00 -127.24 24.46
N ARG A 16 76.73 -127.06 25.57
CA ARG A 16 76.54 -125.90 26.47
C ARG A 16 77.00 -124.60 25.81
N GLU A 17 78.04 -124.63 25.00
CA GLU A 17 78.51 -123.48 24.23
C GLU A 17 77.52 -123.09 23.12
N GLN A 18 76.97 -124.06 22.38
CA GLN A 18 75.91 -123.79 21.40
C GLN A 18 74.62 -123.27 22.07
N ALA A 19 74.21 -123.86 23.20
CA ALA A 19 73.07 -123.36 23.97
C ALA A 19 73.31 -121.92 24.48
N ALA A 20 74.52 -121.62 24.97
CA ALA A 20 74.89 -120.27 25.40
C ALA A 20 74.95 -119.26 24.23
N GLN A 21 75.39 -119.68 23.05
CA GLN A 21 75.39 -118.83 21.84
C GLN A 21 73.98 -118.57 21.31
N GLU A 22 73.09 -119.57 21.34
CA GLU A 22 71.68 -119.38 20.98
C GLU A 22 70.94 -118.50 21.97
N ASP A 23 71.19 -118.66 23.28
CA ASP A 23 70.65 -117.77 24.31
C ASP A 23 71.21 -116.35 24.20
N ALA A 24 72.48 -116.18 23.83
CA ALA A 24 73.06 -114.87 23.52
C ALA A 24 72.38 -114.22 22.30
N ARG A 25 72.14 -114.97 21.22
CA ARG A 25 71.40 -114.46 20.04
C ARG A 25 69.94 -114.15 20.37
N ARG A 26 69.28 -114.96 21.22
CA ARG A 26 67.92 -114.69 21.71
C ARG A 26 67.87 -113.46 22.61
N ALA A 27 68.86 -113.29 23.47
CA ALA A 27 68.99 -112.12 24.33
C ALA A 27 69.28 -110.86 23.51
N GLU A 28 70.12 -110.95 22.48
CA GLU A 28 70.43 -109.84 21.57
C GLU A 28 69.22 -109.45 20.71
N ALA A 29 68.46 -110.42 20.18
CA ALA A 29 67.21 -110.14 19.48
C ALA A 29 66.16 -109.49 20.39
N LYS A 30 66.05 -109.95 21.65
CA LYS A 30 65.18 -109.31 22.66
C LYS A 30 65.66 -107.90 23.00
N LEU A 31 66.97 -107.67 23.13
CA LEU A 31 67.54 -106.35 23.36
C LEU A 31 67.35 -105.42 22.16
N GLN A 32 67.42 -105.92 20.91
CA GLN A 32 67.10 -105.12 19.74
C GLN A 32 65.61 -104.75 19.67
N VAL A 33 64.70 -105.64 20.05
CA VAL A 33 63.26 -105.32 20.16
C VAL A 33 63.01 -104.31 21.28
N VAL A 34 63.65 -104.51 22.45
CA VAL A 34 63.56 -103.58 23.60
C VAL A 34 64.23 -102.24 23.29
N ALA A 35 65.25 -102.17 22.43
CA ALA A 35 65.91 -100.94 22.01
C ALA A 35 65.19 -100.20 20.87
N LYS A 36 64.41 -100.92 20.04
CA LYS A 36 63.57 -100.31 19.00
C LYS A 36 62.30 -99.67 19.57
N ARG A 37 61.74 -100.23 20.64
CA ARG A 37 60.55 -99.68 21.33
C ARG A 37 60.70 -98.23 21.81
N PRO A 38 61.75 -97.84 22.57
CA PRO A 38 61.94 -96.46 23.00
C PRO A 38 62.29 -95.50 21.86
N ARG A 39 62.77 -95.99 20.70
CA ARG A 39 62.94 -95.17 19.49
C ARG A 39 61.59 -94.87 18.84
N SER A 40 60.75 -95.89 18.66
CA SER A 40 59.38 -95.73 18.15
C SER A 40 58.55 -94.83 19.07
N ASP A 41 58.60 -95.08 20.39
CA ASP A 41 57.87 -94.26 21.37
C ASP A 41 58.37 -92.80 21.33
N ARG A 42 59.69 -92.57 21.19
CA ARG A 42 60.26 -91.21 21.07
C ARG A 42 59.82 -90.51 19.79
N GLU A 43 59.76 -91.20 18.66
CA GLU A 43 59.25 -90.67 17.38
C GLU A 43 57.76 -90.36 17.48
N GLU A 44 56.96 -91.21 18.11
CA GLU A 44 55.54 -90.96 18.38
C GLU A 44 55.33 -89.77 19.32
N PHE A 45 56.12 -89.64 20.39
CA PHE A 45 56.08 -88.47 21.28
C PHE A 45 56.54 -87.19 20.57
N GLN A 46 57.53 -87.27 19.67
CA GLN A 46 57.97 -86.13 18.87
C GLN A 46 56.89 -85.71 17.87
N ALA A 47 56.30 -86.66 17.14
CA ALA A 47 55.18 -86.38 16.24
C ALA A 47 53.96 -85.81 16.99
N ALA A 48 53.65 -86.33 18.19
CA ALA A 48 52.59 -85.81 19.04
C ALA A 48 52.91 -84.39 19.56
N ALA A 49 54.17 -84.11 19.92
CA ALA A 49 54.60 -82.79 20.36
C ALA A 49 54.63 -81.77 19.22
N GLU A 50 55.04 -82.16 18.01
CA GLU A 50 54.98 -81.32 16.81
C GLU A 50 53.54 -81.03 16.40
N LYS A 51 52.66 -82.03 16.45
CA LYS A 51 51.22 -81.85 16.24
C LYS A 51 50.62 -80.89 17.28
N ALA A 52 50.96 -81.06 18.56
CA ALA A 52 50.48 -80.16 19.61
C ALA A 52 50.97 -78.71 19.39
N ARG A 53 52.21 -78.51 18.90
CA ARG A 53 52.70 -77.18 18.53
C ARG A 53 51.92 -76.59 17.35
N HIS A 54 51.70 -77.36 16.31
CA HIS A 54 50.89 -76.94 15.17
C HIS A 54 49.46 -76.58 15.60
N ASP A 55 48.83 -77.42 16.41
CA ASP A 55 47.49 -77.17 16.95
C ASP A 55 47.47 -75.89 17.80
N THR A 56 48.52 -75.61 18.61
CA THR A 56 48.61 -74.35 19.37
C THR A 56 48.80 -73.11 18.49
N GLU A 57 49.55 -73.23 17.39
CA GLU A 57 49.74 -72.16 16.42
C GLU A 57 48.45 -71.90 15.63
N GLU A 58 47.73 -72.94 15.22
CA GLU A 58 46.42 -72.83 14.58
C GLU A 58 45.40 -72.19 15.53
N LEU A 59 45.37 -72.57 16.81
CA LEU A 59 44.50 -71.94 17.80
C LEU A 59 44.84 -70.45 18.00
N ALA A 60 46.12 -70.09 18.03
CA ALA A 60 46.53 -68.69 18.11
C ALA A 60 46.10 -67.90 16.86
N ARG A 61 46.24 -68.50 15.66
CA ARG A 61 45.78 -67.90 14.39
C ARG A 61 44.27 -67.72 14.36
N LEU A 62 43.51 -68.77 14.69
CA LEU A 62 42.04 -68.73 14.76
C LEU A 62 41.55 -67.71 15.79
N LYS A 63 42.23 -67.59 16.94
CA LYS A 63 41.91 -66.56 17.93
C LYS A 63 42.13 -65.15 17.38
N GLY A 64 43.23 -64.91 16.67
CA GLY A 64 43.48 -63.64 15.99
C GLY A 64 42.43 -63.31 14.92
N GLU A 65 42.06 -64.30 14.10
CA GLU A 65 40.98 -64.18 13.11
C GLU A 65 39.63 -63.87 13.77
N HIS A 66 39.29 -64.56 14.87
CA HIS A 66 38.08 -64.31 15.64
C HIS A 66 38.04 -62.88 16.21
N GLU A 67 39.14 -62.39 16.80
CA GLU A 67 39.23 -61.02 17.29
C GLU A 67 39.09 -59.98 16.15
N ALA A 68 39.68 -60.24 14.98
CA ALA A 68 39.55 -59.38 13.80
C ALA A 68 38.11 -59.36 13.25
N LEU A 69 37.45 -60.52 13.22
CA LEU A 69 36.04 -60.65 12.84
C LEU A 69 35.15 -59.92 13.85
N GLN A 70 35.40 -60.06 15.15
CA GLN A 70 34.65 -59.35 16.19
C GLN A 70 34.74 -57.83 16.02
N LYS A 71 35.95 -57.28 15.80
CA LYS A 71 36.14 -55.85 15.51
C LYS A 71 35.38 -55.41 14.26
N THR A 72 35.36 -56.25 13.22
CA THR A 72 34.62 -55.96 11.99
C THR A 72 33.11 -55.96 12.21
N VAL A 73 32.58 -56.93 12.97
CA VAL A 73 31.16 -57.00 13.34
C VAL A 73 30.75 -55.79 14.17
N GLU A 74 31.55 -55.38 15.15
CA GLU A 74 31.28 -54.17 15.94
C GLU A 74 31.28 -52.90 15.09
N ARG A 75 32.21 -52.77 14.14
CA ARG A 75 32.23 -51.68 13.17
C ARG A 75 30.97 -51.66 12.31
N ILE A 76 30.52 -52.83 11.84
CA ILE A 76 29.27 -52.95 11.07
C ILE A 76 28.07 -52.56 11.94
N ARG A 77 28.00 -53.01 13.21
CA ARG A 77 26.93 -52.64 14.15
C ARG A 77 26.86 -51.13 14.36
N ARG A 78 28.00 -50.46 14.62
CA ARG A 78 28.06 -49.00 14.78
C ARG A 78 27.66 -48.26 13.51
N LYS A 79 28.15 -48.69 12.34
CA LYS A 79 27.77 -48.12 11.05
C LYS A 79 26.28 -48.26 10.78
N ARG A 80 25.70 -49.44 11.07
CA ARG A 80 24.27 -49.69 10.93
C ARG A 80 23.48 -48.79 11.87
N GLN A 81 23.84 -48.73 13.15
CA GLN A 81 23.18 -47.86 14.13
C GLN A 81 23.20 -46.39 13.70
N LYS A 82 24.36 -45.89 13.24
CA LYS A 82 24.47 -44.54 12.70
C LYS A 82 23.56 -44.32 11.48
N ALA A 83 23.53 -45.26 10.54
CA ALA A 83 22.64 -45.17 9.38
C ALA A 83 21.14 -45.16 9.76
N TRP A 84 20.73 -45.90 10.81
CA TRP A 84 19.37 -45.81 11.34
C TRP A 84 19.08 -44.43 11.94
N GLN A 85 20.00 -43.89 12.74
CA GLN A 85 19.87 -42.54 13.31
C GLN A 85 19.80 -41.46 12.23
N ASP A 86 20.67 -41.51 11.23
CA ASP A 86 20.69 -40.56 10.12
C ASP A 86 19.38 -40.62 9.34
N ARG A 87 18.86 -41.82 9.07
CA ARG A 87 17.58 -42.00 8.37
C ARG A 87 16.39 -41.48 9.17
N ASP A 88 16.38 -41.70 10.48
CA ASP A 88 15.29 -41.22 11.34
C ASP A 88 15.36 -39.69 11.50
N ALA A 89 16.56 -39.10 11.58
CA ALA A 89 16.75 -37.64 11.52
C ALA A 89 16.32 -37.04 10.18
N GLU A 90 16.60 -37.72 9.06
CA GLU A 90 16.16 -37.31 7.74
C GLU A 90 14.63 -37.34 7.60
N LYS A 91 13.95 -38.33 8.19
CA LYS A 91 12.49 -38.39 8.24
C LYS A 91 11.89 -37.20 8.99
N VAL A 92 12.43 -36.90 10.17
CA VAL A 92 11.99 -35.73 10.96
C VAL A 92 12.15 -34.44 10.15
N ARG A 93 13.32 -34.24 9.52
CA ARG A 93 13.55 -33.07 8.66
C ARG A 93 12.58 -32.98 7.47
N LYS A 94 12.24 -34.11 6.85
CA LYS A 94 11.27 -34.16 5.75
C LYS A 94 9.87 -33.80 6.24
N GLU A 95 9.45 -34.33 7.38
CA GLU A 95 8.16 -33.99 8.00
C GLU A 95 8.07 -32.50 8.37
N GLU A 96 9.14 -31.95 8.96
CA GLU A 96 9.26 -30.52 9.26
C GLU A 96 9.20 -29.65 7.99
N ALA A 97 9.90 -30.05 6.92
CA ALA A 97 9.87 -29.35 5.64
C ALA A 97 8.48 -29.38 4.97
N VAL A 98 7.79 -30.53 5.05
CA VAL A 98 6.41 -30.65 4.56
C VAL A 98 5.47 -29.75 5.35
N LYS A 99 5.61 -29.70 6.68
CA LYS A 99 4.81 -28.80 7.52
C LYS A 99 5.08 -27.33 7.19
N ALA A 100 6.34 -26.93 7.08
CA ALA A 100 6.70 -25.56 6.72
C ALA A 100 6.18 -25.18 5.32
N ALA A 101 6.19 -26.10 4.35
CA ALA A 101 5.61 -25.87 3.04
C ALA A 101 4.07 -25.70 3.09
N ALA A 102 3.39 -26.44 3.96
CA ALA A 102 1.95 -26.28 4.18
C ALA A 102 1.61 -24.93 4.83
N ASP A 103 2.37 -24.52 5.84
CA ASP A 103 2.20 -23.22 6.52
C ASP A 103 2.42 -22.06 5.53
N LEU A 104 3.51 -22.09 4.75
CA LEU A 104 3.76 -21.11 3.70
C LEU A 104 2.68 -21.12 2.60
N GLY A 105 2.16 -22.29 2.23
CA GLY A 105 1.06 -22.40 1.28
C GLY A 105 -0.22 -21.73 1.78
N ALA A 106 -0.53 -21.85 3.07
CA ALA A 106 -1.67 -21.18 3.70
C ALA A 106 -1.47 -19.65 3.73
N GLU A 107 -0.28 -19.16 4.08
CA GLU A 107 0.04 -17.73 4.06
C GLU A 107 -0.08 -17.14 2.65
N VAL A 108 0.45 -17.82 1.63
CA VAL A 108 0.32 -17.39 0.23
C VAL A 108 -1.15 -17.33 -0.20
N GLY A 109 -1.96 -18.31 0.19
CA GLY A 109 -3.40 -18.30 -0.08
C GLY A 109 -4.11 -17.11 0.58
N GLN A 110 -3.77 -16.79 1.83
CA GLN A 110 -4.31 -15.63 2.54
C GLN A 110 -3.90 -14.31 1.88
N LEU A 111 -2.62 -14.16 1.51
CA LEU A 111 -2.12 -12.96 0.84
C LEU A 111 -2.77 -12.78 -0.54
N GLN A 112 -3.03 -13.85 -1.27
CA GLN A 112 -3.75 -13.79 -2.55
C GLN A 112 -5.20 -13.32 -2.37
N ALA A 113 -5.91 -13.82 -1.35
CA ALA A 113 -7.26 -13.36 -1.03
C ALA A 113 -7.28 -11.87 -0.68
N GLN A 114 -6.35 -11.42 0.18
CA GLN A 114 -6.21 -9.99 0.54
C GLN A 114 -5.87 -9.12 -0.67
N ALA A 115 -4.95 -9.57 -1.53
CA ALA A 115 -4.60 -8.85 -2.75
C ALA A 115 -5.81 -8.68 -3.68
N TRP A 116 -6.66 -9.71 -3.79
CA TRP A 116 -7.89 -9.66 -4.57
C TRP A 116 -8.91 -8.66 -3.99
N GLU A 117 -9.12 -8.67 -2.67
CA GLU A 117 -10.00 -7.72 -1.98
C GLU A 117 -9.54 -6.26 -2.13
N LEU A 118 -8.23 -6.04 -2.01
CA LEU A 118 -7.63 -4.73 -2.25
C LEU A 118 -7.81 -4.29 -3.71
N GLN A 119 -7.60 -5.19 -4.68
CA GLN A 119 -7.83 -4.91 -6.10
C GLN A 119 -9.29 -4.52 -6.36
N ALA A 120 -10.25 -5.23 -5.78
CA ALA A 120 -11.67 -4.91 -5.91
C ALA A 120 -12.00 -3.54 -5.29
N SER A 121 -11.46 -3.25 -4.11
CA SER A 121 -11.64 -1.97 -3.42
C SER A 121 -11.02 -0.80 -4.21
N VAL A 122 -9.85 -1.00 -4.83
CA VAL A 122 -9.20 -0.01 -5.70
C VAL A 122 -10.03 0.24 -6.96
N ALA A 123 -10.55 -0.81 -7.60
CA ALA A 123 -11.42 -0.67 -8.77
C ALA A 123 -12.68 0.14 -8.43
N GLN A 124 -13.34 -0.18 -7.31
CA GLN A 124 -14.50 0.56 -6.83
C GLN A 124 -14.17 2.02 -6.49
N GLY A 125 -13.00 2.27 -5.90
CA GLY A 125 -12.50 3.62 -5.60
C GLY A 125 -12.32 4.46 -6.86
N LEU A 126 -11.69 3.89 -7.91
CA LEU A 126 -11.48 4.56 -9.19
C LEU A 126 -12.81 4.90 -9.89
N ASP A 127 -13.79 4.01 -9.84
CA ASP A 127 -15.11 4.27 -10.44
C ASP A 127 -15.86 5.38 -9.68
N ARG A 128 -15.77 5.40 -8.35
CA ARG A 128 -16.34 6.48 -7.54
C ARG A 128 -15.65 7.82 -7.82
N GLU A 129 -14.33 7.83 -7.97
CA GLU A 129 -13.58 9.03 -8.35
C GLU A 129 -14.03 9.57 -9.72
N ARG A 130 -14.18 8.70 -10.72
CA ARG A 130 -14.70 9.07 -12.04
C ARG A 130 -16.10 9.66 -11.97
N GLN A 131 -16.97 9.09 -11.14
CA GLN A 131 -18.34 9.60 -10.95
C GLN A 131 -18.33 11.00 -10.33
N LEU A 132 -17.55 11.22 -9.27
CA LEU A 132 -17.42 12.53 -8.62
C LEU A 132 -16.81 13.56 -9.57
N LYS A 133 -15.81 13.16 -10.37
CA LYS A 133 -15.23 14.02 -11.40
C LYS A 133 -16.25 14.44 -12.44
N ALA A 134 -17.04 13.50 -12.98
CA ALA A 134 -18.11 13.83 -13.93
C ALA A 134 -19.19 14.75 -13.33
N GLN A 135 -19.55 14.53 -12.06
CA GLN A 135 -20.49 15.40 -11.34
C GLN A 135 -19.97 16.82 -11.21
N SER A 136 -18.74 16.98 -10.72
CA SER A 136 -18.10 18.30 -10.57
C SER A 136 -17.89 19.01 -11.91
N GLU A 137 -17.52 18.30 -12.98
CA GLU A 137 -17.44 18.87 -14.33
C GLU A 137 -18.80 19.39 -14.82
N GLY A 138 -19.88 18.67 -14.51
CA GLY A 138 -21.26 19.09 -14.76
C GLY A 138 -21.62 20.37 -13.99
N GLU A 139 -21.28 20.44 -12.71
CA GLU A 139 -21.51 21.64 -11.88
C GLU A 139 -20.69 22.84 -12.35
N LEU A 140 -19.42 22.66 -12.69
CA LEU A 140 -18.57 23.71 -13.24
C LEU A 140 -19.14 24.27 -14.55
N THR A 141 -19.69 23.41 -15.41
CA THR A 141 -20.34 23.85 -16.65
C THR A 141 -21.58 24.68 -16.37
N ARG A 142 -22.40 24.30 -15.37
CA ARG A 142 -23.57 25.08 -14.94
C ARG A 142 -23.16 26.44 -14.37
N LEU A 143 -22.15 26.48 -13.51
CA LEU A 143 -21.64 27.72 -12.91
C LEU A 143 -21.05 28.67 -13.95
N ARG A 144 -20.31 28.15 -14.94
CA ARG A 144 -19.80 28.97 -16.05
C ARG A 144 -20.93 29.60 -16.85
N LYS A 145 -21.95 28.82 -17.22
CA LYS A 145 -23.12 29.35 -17.93
C LYS A 145 -23.84 30.43 -17.12
N ALA A 146 -24.04 30.23 -15.82
CA ALA A 146 -24.67 31.22 -14.95
C ALA A 146 -23.84 32.51 -14.85
N LEU A 147 -22.51 32.39 -14.74
CA LEU A 147 -21.60 33.53 -14.72
C LEU A 147 -21.60 34.31 -16.05
N ASP A 148 -21.64 33.61 -17.19
CA ASP A 148 -21.71 34.26 -18.50
C ASP A 148 -23.03 35.01 -18.68
N THR A 149 -24.15 34.43 -18.21
CA THR A 149 -25.45 35.13 -18.17
C THR A 149 -25.37 36.38 -17.31
N GLU A 150 -24.84 36.29 -16.09
CA GLU A 150 -24.72 37.46 -15.20
C GLU A 150 -23.85 38.54 -15.88
N ARG A 151 -22.70 38.17 -16.44
CA ARG A 151 -21.80 39.13 -17.10
C ARG A 151 -22.49 39.88 -18.25
N ALA A 152 -23.37 39.19 -18.99
CA ALA A 152 -24.18 39.81 -20.03
C ALA A 152 -25.23 40.77 -19.46
N GLU A 153 -25.91 40.38 -18.37
CA GLU A 153 -26.89 41.22 -17.66
C GLU A 153 -26.21 42.46 -17.05
N HIS A 154 -25.09 42.30 -16.35
CA HIS A 154 -24.29 43.39 -15.81
C HIS A 154 -23.76 44.32 -16.91
N GLY A 155 -23.35 43.74 -18.06
CA GLY A 155 -23.00 44.51 -19.25
C GLY A 155 -24.14 45.40 -19.72
N SER A 156 -25.34 44.81 -19.86
CA SER A 156 -26.56 45.52 -20.25
C SER A 156 -26.94 46.63 -19.27
N LEU A 157 -26.83 46.37 -17.96
CA LEU A 157 -27.10 47.35 -16.92
C LEU A 157 -26.12 48.53 -16.96
N ARG A 158 -24.83 48.25 -17.14
CA ARG A 158 -23.80 49.31 -17.27
C ARG A 158 -24.05 50.17 -18.49
N ASP A 159 -24.45 49.59 -19.61
CA ASP A 159 -24.77 50.33 -20.84
C ASP A 159 -26.01 51.21 -20.64
N ALA A 160 -27.06 50.68 -20.00
CA ALA A 160 -28.25 51.46 -19.65
C ALA A 160 -27.93 52.64 -18.73
N VAL A 161 -27.13 52.42 -17.67
CA VAL A 161 -26.71 53.51 -16.76
C VAL A 161 -25.88 54.55 -17.50
N ARG A 162 -25.02 54.15 -18.44
CA ARG A 162 -24.26 55.09 -19.27
C ARG A 162 -25.19 55.98 -20.09
N VAL A 163 -26.20 55.42 -20.75
CA VAL A 163 -27.20 56.19 -21.51
C VAL A 163 -27.89 57.23 -20.61
N VAL A 164 -28.29 56.86 -19.40
CA VAL A 164 -28.91 57.80 -18.44
C VAL A 164 -27.92 58.88 -17.98
N CYS A 165 -26.66 58.52 -17.67
CA CYS A 165 -25.63 59.49 -17.32
C CYS A 165 -25.40 60.52 -18.44
N ASP A 166 -25.31 60.04 -19.68
CA ASP A 166 -25.10 60.87 -20.87
C ASP A 166 -26.30 61.83 -21.05
N GLY A 167 -27.55 61.34 -20.91
CA GLY A 167 -28.76 62.16 -21.01
C GLY A 167 -28.90 63.21 -19.90
N LEU A 168 -28.41 62.93 -18.69
CA LEU A 168 -28.42 63.87 -17.57
C LEU A 168 -27.19 64.80 -17.54
N SER A 169 -26.27 64.67 -18.50
CA SER A 169 -24.99 65.38 -18.53
C SER A 169 -24.20 65.23 -17.22
N VAL A 170 -24.22 64.04 -16.61
CA VAL A 170 -23.42 63.75 -15.42
C VAL A 170 -21.97 63.66 -15.84
N VAL A 171 -21.16 64.64 -15.41
CA VAL A 171 -19.71 64.65 -15.66
C VAL A 171 -19.11 63.39 -15.03
N GLN A 172 -18.60 62.50 -15.88
CA GLN A 172 -17.84 61.36 -15.40
C GLN A 172 -16.48 61.87 -14.90
N GLU A 173 -16.22 61.74 -13.61
CA GLU A 173 -14.84 61.85 -13.10
C GLU A 173 -13.99 60.77 -13.80
N GLU A 174 -12.85 61.19 -14.37
CA GLU A 174 -11.91 60.29 -15.04
C GLU A 174 -11.35 59.27 -14.03
N GLY A 175 -11.95 58.09 -14.01
CA GLY A 175 -11.61 57.01 -13.11
C GLY A 175 -12.67 55.92 -13.12
N THR A 176 -12.34 54.75 -12.58
CA THR A 176 -13.28 53.64 -12.36
C THR A 176 -14.29 53.98 -11.27
N SER A 177 -15.15 54.98 -11.51
CA SER A 177 -16.30 55.23 -10.67
C SER A 177 -17.20 54.00 -10.70
N SER A 178 -17.45 53.42 -9.52
CA SER A 178 -18.31 52.26 -9.39
C SER A 178 -19.71 52.54 -9.96
N LEU A 179 -20.41 51.50 -10.42
CA LEU A 179 -21.79 51.64 -10.91
C LEU A 179 -22.70 52.36 -9.88
N ALA A 180 -22.53 52.03 -8.60
CA ALA A 180 -23.26 52.67 -7.51
C ALA A 180 -23.01 54.18 -7.44
N THR A 181 -21.76 54.62 -7.60
CA THR A 181 -21.40 56.05 -7.64
C THR A 181 -22.08 56.75 -8.81
N ARG A 182 -22.15 56.11 -9.98
CA ARG A 182 -22.81 56.66 -11.17
C ARG A 182 -24.32 56.82 -10.97
N VAL A 183 -24.99 55.79 -10.42
CA VAL A 183 -26.43 55.83 -10.12
C VAL A 183 -26.78 56.92 -9.08
N LEU A 184 -25.93 57.10 -8.07
CA LEU A 184 -26.11 58.20 -7.11
C LEU A 184 -25.87 59.57 -7.76
N GLY A 185 -24.89 59.67 -8.67
CA GLY A 185 -24.64 60.87 -9.47
C GLY A 185 -25.83 61.24 -10.35
N THR A 186 -26.44 60.27 -11.04
CA THR A 186 -27.66 60.48 -11.85
C THR A 186 -28.82 60.97 -10.99
N TYR A 187 -29.03 60.39 -9.81
CA TYR A 187 -30.09 60.84 -8.91
C TYR A 187 -29.88 62.27 -8.44
N ARG A 188 -28.64 62.62 -8.02
CA ARG A 188 -28.31 63.99 -7.60
C ARG A 188 -28.55 64.98 -8.74
N ARG A 189 -28.09 64.65 -9.96
CA ARG A 189 -28.21 65.54 -11.12
C ARG A 189 -29.66 65.72 -11.57
N ALA A 190 -30.45 64.64 -11.60
CA ALA A 190 -31.88 64.72 -11.89
C ALA A 190 -32.61 65.64 -10.88
N ARG A 191 -32.26 65.55 -9.60
CA ARG A 191 -32.79 66.44 -8.56
C ARG A 191 -32.40 67.91 -8.77
N GLU A 192 -31.15 68.18 -9.17
CA GLU A 192 -30.70 69.54 -9.49
C GLU A 192 -31.49 70.12 -10.67
N ILE A 193 -31.65 69.36 -11.75
CA ILE A 193 -32.42 69.76 -12.93
C ILE A 193 -33.87 70.07 -12.54
N ALA A 194 -34.51 69.20 -11.76
CA ALA A 194 -35.88 69.41 -11.28
C ALA A 194 -36.03 70.68 -10.41
N LEU A 195 -35.05 70.95 -9.54
CA LEU A 195 -35.04 72.17 -8.72
C LEU A 195 -34.83 73.43 -9.57
N GLU A 196 -33.96 73.38 -10.57
CA GLU A 196 -33.71 74.49 -11.49
C GLU A 196 -34.95 74.79 -12.35
N ALA A 197 -35.61 73.75 -12.87
CA ALA A 197 -36.89 73.85 -13.56
C ALA A 197 -37.96 74.52 -12.68
N LEU A 198 -38.11 74.06 -11.43
CA LEU A 198 -39.03 74.64 -10.46
C LEU A 198 -38.74 76.12 -10.20
N HIS A 199 -37.49 76.47 -9.88
CA HIS A 199 -37.10 77.86 -9.65
C HIS A 199 -37.35 78.74 -10.87
N THR A 200 -37.15 78.21 -12.07
CA THR A 200 -37.43 78.92 -13.33
C THR A 200 -38.93 79.13 -13.53
N GLY A 201 -39.74 78.10 -13.34
CA GLY A 201 -41.20 78.19 -13.40
C GLY A 201 -41.77 79.20 -12.41
N VAL A 202 -41.32 79.17 -11.15
CA VAL A 202 -41.72 80.14 -10.13
C VAL A 202 -41.32 81.56 -10.55
N ARG A 203 -40.06 81.80 -10.95
CA ARG A 203 -39.62 83.13 -11.41
C ARG A 203 -40.47 83.65 -12.58
N ARG A 204 -40.82 82.80 -13.54
CA ARG A 204 -41.68 83.17 -14.67
C ARG A 204 -43.10 83.48 -14.24
N ALA A 205 -43.71 82.66 -13.38
CA ALA A 205 -45.05 82.94 -12.87
C ALA A 205 -45.10 84.33 -12.21
N PHE A 206 -44.13 84.66 -11.36
CA PHE A 206 -43.99 86.00 -10.79
C PHE A 206 -43.81 87.09 -11.86
N GLY A 207 -43.01 86.84 -12.89
CA GLY A 207 -42.85 87.74 -14.04
C GLY A 207 -44.16 88.01 -14.80
N VAL A 208 -44.97 86.96 -15.04
CA VAL A 208 -46.30 87.07 -15.67
C VAL A 208 -47.21 87.95 -14.83
N PHE A 209 -47.34 87.69 -13.52
CA PHE A 209 -48.12 88.55 -12.62
C PHE A 209 -47.64 90.00 -12.65
N GLY A 210 -46.33 90.22 -12.63
CA GLY A 210 -45.72 91.55 -12.72
C GLY A 210 -46.03 92.30 -14.00
N SER A 211 -46.15 91.58 -15.11
CA SER A 211 -46.46 92.18 -16.42
C SER A 211 -47.92 92.59 -16.55
N HIS A 212 -48.84 91.85 -15.91
CA HIS A 212 -50.28 92.08 -16.05
C HIS A 212 -50.86 93.01 -14.99
N TYR A 213 -50.21 93.15 -13.85
CA TYR A 213 -50.75 93.89 -12.71
C TYR A 213 -49.71 94.86 -12.14
N SER A 214 -49.96 96.16 -12.27
CA SER A 214 -49.12 97.20 -11.68
C SER A 214 -49.29 97.27 -10.16
N GLY A 215 -48.20 97.39 -9.41
CA GLY A 215 -48.24 97.61 -7.96
C GLY A 215 -48.33 96.35 -7.10
N ILE A 216 -48.14 95.16 -7.67
CA ILE A 216 -48.03 93.92 -6.90
C ILE A 216 -46.83 93.97 -5.95
N ASN A 217 -47.04 93.58 -4.69
CA ASN A 217 -45.98 93.37 -3.71
C ASN A 217 -45.48 91.91 -3.75
N PHE A 218 -44.45 91.63 -4.57
CA PHE A 218 -43.89 90.28 -4.71
C PHE A 218 -43.29 89.72 -3.41
N ALA A 219 -42.71 90.58 -2.56
CA ALA A 219 -42.20 90.14 -1.26
C ALA A 219 -43.36 89.64 -0.38
N GLY A 220 -44.50 90.32 -0.41
CA GLY A 220 -45.72 89.86 0.25
C GLY A 220 -46.23 88.53 -0.30
N MET A 221 -46.27 88.36 -1.63
CA MET A 221 -46.69 87.10 -2.27
C MET A 221 -45.79 85.91 -1.93
N SER A 222 -44.49 86.14 -1.74
CA SER A 222 -43.55 85.08 -1.35
C SER A 222 -43.82 84.49 0.05
N GLY A 223 -44.59 85.20 0.88
CA GLY A 223 -45.06 84.71 2.19
C GLY A 223 -46.26 83.75 2.12
N GLY A 224 -46.79 83.48 0.93
CA GLY A 224 -47.97 82.66 0.72
C GLY A 224 -49.28 83.46 0.70
N TYR A 225 -50.39 82.79 1.01
CA TYR A 225 -51.72 83.44 1.07
C TYR A 225 -51.74 84.56 2.10
N ALA A 226 -52.39 85.68 1.76
CA ALA A 226 -52.56 86.79 2.68
C ALA A 226 -53.35 86.35 3.94
N ALA A 227 -52.97 86.86 5.11
CA ALA A 227 -53.69 86.58 6.34
C ALA A 227 -55.15 87.08 6.27
N GLY A 228 -56.09 86.31 6.80
CA GLY A 228 -57.52 86.69 6.89
C GLY A 228 -58.49 85.89 6.01
N TYR A 229 -57.99 84.96 5.19
CA TYR A 229 -58.84 83.96 4.51
C TYR A 229 -59.10 82.76 5.42
N SER A 230 -60.34 82.28 5.45
CA SER A 230 -60.69 80.98 6.02
C SER A 230 -60.24 79.86 5.08
N GLU A 231 -59.99 78.67 5.61
CA GLU A 231 -59.62 77.47 4.83
C GLU A 231 -60.57 77.21 3.65
N ALA A 232 -61.88 77.26 3.87
CA ALA A 232 -62.88 77.10 2.80
C ALA A 232 -62.78 78.15 1.67
N LYS A 233 -62.25 79.35 1.96
CA LYS A 233 -62.01 80.38 0.93
C LYS A 233 -60.70 80.13 0.20
N LEU A 234 -59.69 79.57 0.88
CA LEU A 234 -58.45 79.15 0.23
C LEU A 234 -58.73 78.00 -0.74
N ASP A 235 -59.55 77.03 -0.33
CA ASP A 235 -59.99 75.93 -1.21
C ASP A 235 -60.74 76.45 -2.46
N GLU A 236 -61.62 77.45 -2.29
CA GLU A 236 -62.34 78.08 -3.40
C GLU A 236 -61.38 78.80 -4.36
N ILE A 237 -60.35 79.47 -3.82
CA ILE A 237 -59.30 80.13 -4.61
C ILE A 237 -58.49 79.08 -5.36
N ASP A 238 -57.98 78.04 -4.69
CA ASP A 238 -57.22 76.95 -5.30
C ASP A 238 -58.02 76.27 -6.43
N ALA A 239 -59.30 76.00 -6.20
CA ALA A 239 -60.19 75.43 -7.21
C ALA A 239 -60.38 76.36 -8.42
N SER A 240 -60.49 77.68 -8.19
CA SER A 240 -60.66 78.66 -9.26
C SER A 240 -59.42 78.83 -10.14
N VAL A 241 -58.23 78.62 -9.56
CA VAL A 241 -56.96 78.76 -10.27
C VAL A 241 -56.43 77.45 -10.83
N LEU A 242 -57.06 76.31 -10.54
CA LEU A 242 -56.61 74.98 -10.98
C LEU A 242 -56.39 74.90 -12.50
N ASN A 243 -57.43 75.18 -13.31
CA ASN A 243 -57.32 75.09 -14.77
C ASN A 243 -56.29 76.09 -15.36
N PRO A 244 -56.26 77.37 -14.94
CA PRO A 244 -55.20 78.29 -15.33
C PRO A 244 -53.79 77.84 -14.91
N ALA A 245 -53.64 77.30 -13.70
CA ALA A 245 -52.37 76.83 -13.17
C ALA A 245 -51.86 75.62 -13.96
N GLU A 246 -52.74 74.68 -14.33
CA GLU A 246 -52.39 73.56 -15.22
C GLU A 246 -52.00 74.03 -16.62
N ALA A 247 -52.70 75.02 -17.18
CA ALA A 247 -52.35 75.60 -18.49
C ALA A 247 -50.98 76.29 -18.46
N LEU A 248 -50.69 77.01 -17.38
CA LEU A 248 -49.38 77.63 -17.16
C LEU A 248 -48.29 76.57 -16.93
N ALA A 249 -48.59 75.53 -16.15
CA ALA A 249 -47.66 74.42 -15.93
C ALA A 249 -47.27 73.75 -17.25
N LYS A 250 -48.23 73.45 -18.13
CA LYS A 250 -47.96 72.89 -19.46
C LYS A 250 -47.05 73.77 -20.32
N LEU A 251 -47.29 75.09 -20.32
CA LEU A 251 -46.42 76.03 -21.03
C LEU A 251 -44.99 76.06 -20.46
N LEU A 252 -44.88 75.90 -19.14
CA LEU A 252 -43.59 75.86 -18.46
C LEU A 252 -42.89 74.51 -18.61
N GLU A 253 -43.62 73.40 -18.70
CA GLU A 253 -43.09 72.06 -18.93
C GLU A 253 -42.33 71.98 -20.25
N ASP A 254 -42.90 72.50 -21.35
CA ASP A 254 -42.27 72.53 -22.68
C ASP A 254 -40.96 73.34 -22.73
N GLU A 255 -40.76 74.25 -21.78
CA GLU A 255 -39.60 75.15 -21.73
C GLU A 255 -38.60 74.79 -20.61
N ALA A 256 -39.05 74.08 -19.57
CA ALA A 256 -38.23 73.66 -18.43
C ALA A 256 -37.68 72.25 -18.60
N VAL A 257 -38.35 71.39 -19.37
CA VAL A 257 -37.82 70.10 -19.80
C VAL A 257 -36.99 70.34 -21.07
N PRO A 258 -35.68 70.10 -21.07
CA PRO A 258 -34.91 70.18 -22.29
C PRO A 258 -35.49 69.19 -23.33
N PRO A 259 -35.54 69.56 -24.62
CA PRO A 259 -36.06 68.68 -25.66
C PRO A 259 -35.29 67.35 -25.67
N GLU A 260 -35.98 66.24 -25.98
CA GLU A 260 -35.31 64.95 -26.18
C GLU A 260 -34.16 65.13 -27.18
N ASP A 261 -32.99 64.56 -26.87
CA ASP A 261 -31.81 64.64 -27.76
C ASP A 261 -32.20 64.03 -29.12
N PRO A 262 -32.13 64.77 -30.24
CA PRO A 262 -32.61 64.31 -31.55
C PRO A 262 -31.82 63.12 -32.13
N ARG A 263 -30.84 62.58 -31.38
CA ARG A 263 -30.03 61.41 -31.75
C ARG A 263 -30.67 60.07 -31.40
N THR A 264 -31.84 60.04 -30.76
CA THR A 264 -32.58 58.82 -30.42
C THR A 264 -33.80 58.54 -31.33
N SER A 265 -34.00 59.32 -32.40
CA SER A 265 -35.03 59.10 -33.45
C SER A 265 -34.46 58.48 -34.72
#